data_AF-A0A2P8D355-F1
#
_entry.id   AF-A0A2P8D355-F1
#
_cell.length_a   1.000
_cell.length_b   1.000
_cell.length_c   1.000
_cell.angle_alpha   90.00
_cell.angle_beta   90.00
_cell.angle_gamma   90.00
#
_symmetry.space_group_name_H-M   'P 1'
#
loop_
_entity.id
_entity.type
_entity.pdbx_description
1 polymer ?
#
loop_
_entity_poly.entity_id
_entity_poly.type
_entity_poly.pdbx_seq_one_letter_code
_entity_poly.pdbx_strand_id
1 'polypeptide(L)'
;MNTLAIMMLAQKDGKLSGAELEARLTALRSMNWQLLQCIAYVRYNQDCSLTEAKGIVLGSAAWSDEQARFIQHQESIQQEFLEFAKEEGKTITMVITPEGTRYEITK
;
A
#
# COMPACT_ATOMS: atom_id res chain seq x y z
N MET A 1 -15.63 -6.09 0.91
CA MET A 1 -15.27 -6.69 2.21
C MET A 1 -14.79 -5.61 3.15
N ASN A 2 -15.20 -5.63 4.42
CA ASN A 2 -14.85 -4.58 5.38
C ASN A 2 -13.51 -4.87 6.07
N THR A 3 -12.88 -3.83 6.64
CA THR A 3 -11.56 -3.92 7.29
C THR A 3 -11.53 -4.93 8.45
N LEU A 4 -12.64 -5.06 9.19
CA LEU A 4 -12.77 -6.01 10.29
C LEU A 4 -12.61 -7.47 9.82
N ALA A 5 -13.25 -7.85 8.72
CA ALA A 5 -13.12 -9.21 8.18
C ALA A 5 -11.68 -9.52 7.74
N ILE A 6 -10.96 -8.52 7.21
CA ILE A 6 -9.56 -8.64 6.81
C ILE A 6 -8.66 -8.86 8.03
N MET A 7 -8.87 -8.08 9.10
CA MET A 7 -8.13 -8.20 10.35
C MET A 7 -8.35 -9.57 11.01
N MET A 8 -9.59 -10.04 11.07
CA MET A 8 -9.92 -11.36 11.63
C MET A 8 -9.27 -12.49 10.83
N LEU A 9 -9.25 -12.39 9.49
CA LEU A 9 -8.58 -13.38 8.66
C LEU A 9 -7.07 -13.39 8.89
N ALA A 10 -6.44 -12.21 8.93
CA ALA A 10 -5.01 -12.08 9.17
C ALA A 10 -4.59 -12.65 10.53
N GLN A 11 -5.39 -12.39 11.58
CA GLN A 11 -5.17 -12.96 12.91
C GLN A 11 -5.35 -14.48 12.93
N LYS A 12 -6.36 -15.00 12.22
CA LYS A 12 -6.62 -16.44 12.12
C LYS A 12 -5.47 -17.17 11.43
N ASP A 13 -4.94 -16.60 10.35
CA ASP A 13 -3.85 -17.20 9.58
C ASP A 13 -2.52 -17.16 10.34
N GLY A 14 -2.36 -16.22 11.29
CA GLY A 14 -1.11 -16.04 12.03
C GLY A 14 0.04 -15.56 11.13
N LYS A 15 1.22 -15.30 11.71
CA LYS A 15 2.36 -14.80 10.93
C LYS A 15 2.84 -15.85 9.93
N LEU A 16 2.66 -15.57 8.64
CA LEU A 16 3.06 -16.44 7.55
C LEU A 16 4.53 -16.21 7.16
N SER A 17 5.22 -17.25 6.70
CA SER A 17 6.50 -17.13 6.00
C SER A 17 6.34 -16.49 4.62
N GLY A 18 7.43 -16.06 3.98
CA GLY A 18 7.37 -15.44 2.66
C GLY A 18 6.70 -16.30 1.58
N ALA A 19 6.99 -17.61 1.54
CA ALA A 19 6.39 -18.52 0.57
C ALA A 19 4.90 -18.76 0.83
N GLU A 20 4.50 -18.88 2.11
CA GLU A 20 3.10 -19.01 2.50
C GLU A 20 2.32 -17.73 2.20
N LEU A 21 2.94 -16.58 2.43
CA LEU A 21 2.36 -15.27 2.13
C LEU A 21 2.12 -15.10 0.63
N GLU A 22 3.05 -15.55 -0.22
CA GLU A 22 2.88 -15.54 -1.68
C GLU A 22 1.74 -16.42 -2.17
N ALA A 23 1.70 -17.67 -1.69
CA ALA A 23 0.60 -18.57 -2.00
C ALA A 23 -0.74 -17.97 -1.54
N ARG A 24 -0.74 -17.31 -0.38
CA ARG A 24 -1.93 -16.66 0.17
C ARG A 24 -2.37 -15.46 -0.64
N LEU A 25 -1.47 -14.56 -1.03
CA LEU A 25 -1.78 -13.40 -1.87
C LEU A 25 -2.35 -13.81 -3.22
N THR A 26 -1.80 -14.88 -3.82
CA THR A 26 -2.33 -15.47 -5.06
C THR A 26 -3.76 -15.99 -4.87
N ALA A 27 -4.02 -16.69 -3.76
CA ALA A 27 -5.36 -17.18 -3.43
C ALA A 27 -6.36 -16.05 -3.13
N LEU A 28 -5.94 -14.99 -2.45
CA LEU A 28 -6.80 -13.84 -2.17
C LEU A 28 -7.16 -13.11 -3.47
N ARG A 29 -6.20 -12.95 -4.40
CA ARG A 29 -6.47 -12.36 -5.71
C ARG A 29 -7.46 -13.20 -6.53
N SER A 30 -7.33 -14.52 -6.54
CA SER A 30 -8.29 -15.39 -7.25
C SER A 30 -9.70 -15.35 -6.64
N MET A 31 -9.83 -14.94 -5.37
CA MET A 31 -11.09 -14.63 -4.70
C MET A 31 -11.59 -13.19 -4.96
N ASN A 32 -11.02 -12.48 -5.95
CA ASN A 32 -11.34 -11.09 -6.29
C ASN A 32 -11.09 -10.09 -5.14
N TRP A 33 -10.12 -10.36 -4.26
CA TRP A 33 -9.68 -9.33 -3.32
C TRP A 33 -8.95 -8.23 -4.05
N GLN A 34 -9.24 -6.98 -3.69
CA GLN A 34 -8.59 -5.82 -4.27
C GLN A 34 -7.20 -5.61 -3.64
N LEU A 35 -6.32 -4.96 -4.39
CA LEU A 35 -4.94 -4.65 -3.96
C LEU A 35 -4.88 -4.01 -2.57
N LEU A 36 -5.73 -3.01 -2.28
CA LEU A 36 -5.78 -2.35 -0.97
C LEU A 36 -6.19 -3.30 0.16
N GLN A 37 -7.05 -4.28 -0.13
CA GLN A 37 -7.46 -5.30 0.84
C GLN A 37 -6.31 -6.26 1.14
N CYS A 38 -5.52 -6.61 0.12
CA CYS A 38 -4.31 -7.42 0.26
C CYS A 38 -3.22 -6.66 1.06
N ILE A 39 -3.04 -5.36 0.83
CA ILE A 39 -2.11 -4.53 1.61
C ILE A 39 -2.53 -4.48 3.08
N ALA A 40 -3.83 -4.26 3.33
CA ALA A 40 -4.35 -4.31 4.70
C ALA A 40 -4.13 -5.68 5.34
N TYR A 41 -4.40 -6.77 4.62
CA TYR A 41 -4.17 -8.13 5.08
C TYR A 41 -2.70 -8.35 5.49
N VAL A 42 -1.75 -8.04 4.61
CA VAL A 42 -0.31 -8.24 4.88
C VAL A 42 0.13 -7.44 6.09
N ARG A 43 -0.34 -6.19 6.22
CA ARG A 43 -0.03 -5.34 7.36
C ARG A 43 -0.40 -6.00 8.69
N TYR A 44 -1.62 -6.54 8.79
CA TYR A 44 -2.09 -7.21 10.00
C TYR A 44 -1.48 -8.59 10.21
N ASN A 45 -1.17 -9.31 9.12
CA ASN A 45 -0.61 -10.66 9.17
C ASN A 45 0.87 -10.66 9.60
N GLN A 46 1.63 -9.68 9.11
CA GLN A 46 3.07 -9.57 9.35
C GLN A 46 3.42 -8.62 10.51
N ASP A 47 2.44 -7.87 11.01
CA ASP A 47 2.59 -6.80 12.00
C ASP A 47 3.66 -5.79 11.56
N CYS A 48 3.49 -5.24 10.36
CA CYS A 48 4.44 -4.32 9.74
C CYS A 48 3.83 -2.96 9.40
N SER A 49 4.66 -2.02 8.96
CA SER A 49 4.20 -0.71 8.51
C SER A 49 3.40 -0.81 7.20
N LEU A 50 2.61 0.22 6.90
CA LEU A 50 1.86 0.29 5.64
C LEU A 50 2.81 0.29 4.42
N THR A 51 3.97 0.94 4.54
CA THR A 51 4.99 1.00 3.49
C THR A 51 5.57 -0.37 3.20
N GLU A 52 5.91 -1.14 4.24
CA GLU A 52 6.40 -2.51 4.10
C GLU A 52 5.33 -3.43 3.51
N ALA A 53 4.10 -3.36 4.03
CA ALA A 53 2.99 -4.15 3.50
C ALA A 53 2.73 -3.86 2.01
N LYS A 54 2.79 -2.59 1.61
CA LYS A 54 2.69 -2.17 0.21
C LYS A 54 3.81 -2.77 -0.63
N GLY A 55 5.05 -2.71 -0.15
CA GLY A 55 6.22 -3.27 -0.83
C GLY A 55 6.09 -4.78 -1.04
N ILE A 56 5.64 -5.52 -0.03
CA ILE A 56 5.40 -6.96 -0.11
C ILE A 56 4.33 -7.29 -1.15
N VAL A 57 3.16 -6.64 -1.10
CA VAL A 57 2.07 -6.94 -2.04
C VAL A 57 2.45 -6.57 -3.47
N LEU A 58 3.04 -5.39 -3.70
CA LEU A 58 3.44 -4.96 -5.04
C LEU A 58 4.64 -5.74 -5.60
N GLY A 59 5.49 -6.28 -4.73
CA GLY A 59 6.59 -7.17 -5.12
C GLY A 59 6.15 -8.61 -5.37
N SER A 60 4.92 -8.96 -5.04
CA SER A 60 4.40 -10.32 -5.22
C SER A 60 4.13 -10.65 -6.68
N ALA A 61 4.35 -11.92 -7.04
CA ALA A 61 3.99 -12.41 -8.38
C ALA A 61 2.49 -12.23 -8.65
N ALA A 62 1.69 -12.32 -7.58
CA ALA A 62 0.25 -12.14 -7.60
C ALA A 62 -0.19 -10.75 -8.07
N TRP A 63 0.63 -9.70 -8.01
CA TRP A 63 0.23 -8.33 -8.41
C TRP A 63 1.19 -7.66 -9.39
N SER A 64 2.09 -8.44 -10.00
CA SER A 64 3.12 -7.95 -10.93
C SER A 64 2.56 -7.19 -12.16
N ASP A 65 1.39 -7.58 -12.65
CA ASP A 65 0.70 -6.96 -13.79
C ASP A 65 -0.01 -5.64 -13.44
N GLU A 66 -0.37 -5.45 -12.17
CA GLU A 66 -1.00 -4.22 -11.68
C GLU A 66 -0.01 -3.24 -11.04
N GLN A 67 1.21 -3.68 -10.76
CA GLN A 67 2.25 -2.88 -10.13
C GLN A 67 2.50 -1.56 -10.85
N ALA A 68 2.73 -1.60 -12.17
CA ALA A 68 3.02 -0.42 -12.97
C ALA A 68 1.84 0.57 -13.00
N ARG A 69 0.62 0.05 -13.13
CA ARG A 69 -0.60 0.88 -13.13
C ARG A 69 -0.85 1.54 -11.79
N PHE A 70 -0.63 0.82 -10.69
CA PHE A 70 -0.80 1.35 -9.35
C PHE A 70 0.21 2.46 -9.04
N ILE A 71 1.47 2.28 -9.43
CA ILE A 71 2.51 3.31 -9.25
C ILE A 71 2.16 4.56 -10.06
N GLN A 72 1.82 4.42 -11.35
CA GLN A 72 1.41 5.55 -12.19
C GLN A 72 0.20 6.30 -11.62
N HIS A 73 -0.80 5.59 -11.12
CA HIS A 73 -1.97 6.22 -10.52
C HIS A 73 -1.63 6.99 -9.23
N GLN A 74 -0.75 6.44 -8.39
CA GLN A 74 -0.27 7.13 -7.19
C GLN A 74 0.52 8.39 -7.54
N GLU A 75 1.39 8.33 -8.55
CA GLU A 75 2.13 9.49 -9.06
C GLU A 75 1.18 10.57 -9.60
N SER A 76 0.14 10.18 -10.35
CA SER A 76 -0.87 11.11 -10.85
C SER A 76 -1.60 11.85 -9.73
N ILE A 77 -2.07 11.12 -8.71
CA ILE A 77 -2.76 11.73 -7.55
C ILE A 77 -1.81 12.65 -6.77
N GLN A 78 -0.54 12.27 -6.63
CA GLN A 78 0.45 13.12 -5.99
C GLN A 78 0.70 14.41 -6.77
N GLN A 79 0.76 14.35 -8.11
CA GLN A 79 0.88 15.54 -8.95
C GLN A 79 -0.33 16.45 -8.82
N GLU A 80 -1.55 15.91 -8.90
CA GLU A 80 -2.78 16.69 -8.69
C GLU A 80 -2.80 17.41 -7.33
N PHE A 81 -2.34 16.74 -6.26
CA PHE A 81 -2.25 17.36 -4.94
C PHE A 81 -1.22 18.50 -4.89
N LEU A 82 -0.07 18.33 -5.53
CA LEU A 82 0.97 19.37 -5.61
C LEU A 82 0.50 20.58 -6.43
N GLU A 83 -0.19 20.34 -7.54
CA GLU A 83 -0.80 21.38 -8.38
C GLU A 83 -1.85 22.17 -7.59
N PHE A 84 -2.76 21.48 -6.91
CA PHE A 84 -3.77 22.11 -6.04
C PHE A 84 -3.13 22.99 -4.96
N ALA A 85 -2.08 22.50 -4.30
CA ALA A 85 -1.40 23.26 -3.27
C ALA A 85 -0.71 24.53 -3.80
N LYS A 86 -0.16 24.44 -5.02
CA LYS A 86 0.45 25.58 -5.72
C LYS A 86 -0.60 26.64 -6.10
N GLU A 87 -1.77 26.22 -6.56
CA GLU A 87 -2.90 27.14 -6.85
C GLU A 87 -3.41 27.85 -5.59
N GLU A 88 -3.37 27.17 -4.44
CA GLU A 88 -3.74 27.71 -3.13
C GLU A 88 -2.66 28.60 -2.47
N GLY A 89 -1.56 28.90 -3.18
CA GLY A 89 -0.45 29.71 -2.67
C GLY A 89 0.37 29.04 -1.56
N LYS A 90 0.25 27.73 -1.40
CA LYS A 90 1.00 26.96 -0.39
C LYS A 90 2.26 26.39 -1.02
N THR A 91 3.39 26.53 -0.32
CA THR A 91 4.63 25.85 -0.71
C THR A 91 4.63 24.48 -0.09
N ILE A 92 4.64 23.42 -0.91
CA ILE A 92 4.87 22.06 -0.44
C ILE A 92 6.35 21.73 -0.63
N THR A 93 7.07 21.59 0.49
CA THR A 93 8.44 21.12 0.48
C THR A 93 8.45 19.62 0.73
N MET A 94 8.94 18.85 -0.24
CA MET A 94 9.17 17.42 -0.06
C MET A 94 10.54 17.24 0.62
N VAL A 95 10.51 16.74 1.85
CA VAL A 95 11.72 16.40 2.61
C VAL A 95 11.88 14.88 2.58
N ILE A 96 12.97 14.40 1.97
CA ILE A 96 13.32 12.99 1.99
C ILE A 96 14.16 12.74 3.24
N THR A 97 13.61 12.00 4.22
CA THR A 97 14.34 11.57 5.43
C THR A 97 14.66 10.07 5.36
N PRO A 98 15.60 9.58 6.17
CA PRO A 98 15.88 8.14 6.30
C PRO A 98 14.66 7.32 6.74
N GLU A 99 13.68 7.94 7.42
CA GLU A 99 12.43 7.27 7.85
C GLU A 99 11.30 7.34 6.80
N GLY A 100 11.46 8.12 5.72
CA GLY A 100 10.49 8.21 4.64
C GLY A 100 10.38 9.61 4.04
N THR A 101 9.37 9.80 3.19
CA THR A 101 9.06 11.11 2.59
C THR A 101 8.10 11.88 3.49
N ARG A 102 8.49 13.09 3.90
CA ARG A 102 7.64 14.02 4.65
C ARG A 102 7.30 15.22 3.76
N TYR A 103 6.03 15.62 3.76
CA TYR A 103 5.57 16.83 3.08
C TYR A 103 5.36 17.94 4.12
N GLU A 104 6.04 19.06 3.95
CA GLU A 104 5.85 20.27 4.76
C GLU A 104 5.07 21.29 3.95
N ILE A 105 3.96 21.77 4.49
CA ILE A 105 3.10 22.76 3.83
C ILE A 105 3.29 24.09 4.55
N THR A 106 3.89 25.07 3.88
CA THR A 106 4.05 26.43 4.36
C THR A 106 3.16 27.39 3.58
N LYS A 107 2.71 28.46 4.25
CA LYS A 107 1.78 29.46 3.75
C LYS A 107 2.51 30.78 3.50
#